data_AF-A0AAD5H7A5-F1
#
_entry.id   AF-A0AAD5H7A5-F1
#
_cell.length_a   1.000
_cell.length_b   1.000
_cell.length_c   1.000
_cell.angle_alpha   90.00
_cell.angle_beta   90.00
_cell.angle_gamma   90.00
#
_symmetry.space_group_name_H-M   'P 1'
#
loop_
_entity.id
_entity.type
_entity.pdbx_description
1 polymer ?
#
loop_
_entity_poly.entity_id
_entity_poly.type
_entity_poly.pdbx_seq_one_letter_code
_entity_poly.pdbx_strand_id
1 'polypeptide(L)'
;MIAAPIVQKHIITPDFIDFTTSSFDAILHPTQIVDPPPGPQPQGTGKLRTEHLPHLLPFVRLITEKCSITPLVIVIALIYVKRFRATLPTSYKTEPNTAHRIFISSILVASKYIDDDPITIGQIVHASGDVWTLKETARMELAFMKFLRWNLFIKQQEIINFLNEHRFAVDLVLPADGY
;
A
#
# COMPACT_ATOMS: atom_id res chain seq x y z
N MET A 1 -9.58 40.68 1.86
CA MET A 1 -9.45 39.53 0.92
C MET A 1 -9.03 38.35 1.76
N ILE A 2 -9.83 37.30 1.74
CA ILE A 2 -9.73 36.15 2.64
C ILE A 2 -8.59 35.27 2.10
N ALA A 3 -7.53 35.06 2.90
CA ALA A 3 -6.44 34.17 2.53
C ALA A 3 -7.00 32.74 2.44
N ALA A 4 -6.83 32.10 1.28
CA ALA A 4 -7.16 30.68 1.13
C ALA A 4 -6.32 29.86 2.12
N PRO A 5 -6.91 28.87 2.81
CA PRO A 5 -6.12 27.98 3.66
C PRO A 5 -5.14 27.24 2.77
N ILE A 6 -3.86 27.39 3.08
CA ILE A 6 -2.77 26.63 2.48
C ILE A 6 -3.01 25.18 2.90
N VAL A 7 -3.56 24.37 2.01
CA VAL A 7 -3.53 22.91 2.14
C VAL A 7 -2.06 22.54 2.21
N GLN A 8 -1.56 22.25 3.41
CA GLN A 8 -0.21 21.73 3.60
C GLN A 8 -0.17 20.40 2.87
N LYS A 9 0.37 20.41 1.66
CA LYS A 9 0.67 19.21 0.89
C LYS A 9 1.71 18.45 1.70
N HIS A 10 1.25 17.52 2.53
CA HIS A 10 2.08 16.80 3.48
C HIS A 10 3.18 16.08 2.68
N ILE A 11 4.40 16.58 2.79
CA ILE A 11 5.53 16.06 2.02
C ILE A 11 5.80 14.66 2.56
N ILE A 12 5.64 13.65 1.71
CA ILE A 12 6.11 12.30 2.00
C ILE A 12 7.63 12.36 2.10
N THR A 13 8.16 12.21 3.31
CA THR A 13 9.60 12.17 3.54
C THR A 13 10.16 10.83 3.06
N PRO A 14 11.46 10.78 2.68
CA PRO A 14 12.13 9.52 2.37
C PRO A 14 11.97 8.48 3.48
N ASP A 15 12.02 8.93 4.74
CA ASP A 15 11.80 8.11 5.93
C ASP A 15 10.42 7.42 5.93
N PHE A 16 9.37 8.10 5.46
CA PHE A 16 8.03 7.53 5.38
C PHE A 16 7.91 6.45 4.30
N ILE A 17 8.62 6.61 3.19
CA ILE A 17 8.66 5.57 2.15
C ILE A 17 9.37 4.32 2.66
N ASP A 18 10.50 4.50 3.34
CA ASP A 18 11.28 3.39 3.86
C ASP A 18 10.49 2.66 4.96
N PHE A 19 9.80 3.43 5.82
CA PHE A 19 8.79 2.92 6.75
C PHE A 19 7.70 2.11 6.03
N THR A 20 7.12 2.65 4.95
CA THR A 20 6.02 2.02 4.22
C THR A 20 6.47 0.69 3.63
N THR A 21 7.63 0.69 2.96
CA THR A 21 8.19 -0.51 2.33
C THR A 21 8.54 -1.56 3.38
N SER A 22 9.22 -1.17 4.46
CA SER A 22 9.60 -2.07 5.56
C SER A 22 8.37 -2.69 6.23
N SER A 23 7.34 -1.89 6.51
CA SER A 23 6.08 -2.36 7.10
C SER A 23 5.35 -3.31 6.16
N PHE A 24 5.29 -2.97 4.87
CA PHE A 24 4.65 -3.81 3.86
C PHE A 24 5.35 -5.17 3.71
N ASP A 25 6.68 -5.18 3.65
CA ASP A 25 7.47 -6.41 3.60
C ASP A 25 7.31 -7.22 4.90
N ALA A 26 7.33 -6.60 6.07
CA ALA A 26 7.10 -7.30 7.34
C ALA A 26 5.70 -7.95 7.41
N ILE A 27 4.69 -7.29 6.82
CA ILE A 27 3.34 -7.84 6.74
C ILE A 27 3.28 -9.02 5.77
N LEU A 28 3.92 -8.96 4.60
CA LEU A 28 3.80 -10.01 3.58
C LEU A 28 4.82 -11.14 3.70
N HIS A 29 5.97 -10.89 4.34
CA HIS A 29 7.12 -11.79 4.47
C HIS A 29 7.58 -11.87 5.94
N PRO A 30 6.76 -12.48 6.82
CA PRO A 30 6.82 -12.27 8.27
C PRO A 30 7.87 -13.15 8.96
N THR A 31 8.50 -14.04 8.19
CA THR A 31 9.40 -15.07 8.70
C THR A 31 10.29 -15.51 7.54
N GLN A 32 11.38 -14.79 7.30
CA GLN A 32 12.57 -15.42 6.77
C GLN A 32 13.39 -15.92 7.98
N ILE A 33 13.04 -17.09 8.52
CA ILE A 33 14.08 -17.88 9.18
C ILE A 33 15.02 -18.27 8.03
N VAL A 34 16.27 -17.82 8.15
CA VAL A 34 17.32 -18.08 7.16
C VAL A 34 17.58 -19.58 7.15
N ASP A 35 16.85 -20.33 6.32
CA ASP A 35 17.28 -21.67 5.93
C ASP A 35 18.46 -21.53 4.94
N PRO A 36 19.53 -22.32 5.08
CA PRO A 36 20.66 -22.30 4.14
C PRO A 36 20.18 -22.64 2.72
N PRO A 37 20.83 -22.10 1.67
CA PRO A 37 20.27 -22.06 0.32
C PRO A 37 20.12 -23.49 -0.24
N PRO A 38 18.89 -23.95 -0.58
CA PRO A 38 18.71 -25.20 -1.29
C PRO A 38 18.51 -24.91 -2.78
N GLY A 39 19.61 -24.92 -3.53
CA GLY A 39 19.65 -25.20 -4.97
C GLY A 39 18.85 -24.28 -5.92
N PRO A 40 18.93 -24.54 -7.25
CA PRO A 40 18.25 -23.75 -8.25
C PRO A 40 16.73 -23.95 -8.13
N GLN A 41 16.00 -22.92 -7.73
CA GLN A 41 14.54 -22.96 -7.70
C GLN A 41 13.97 -22.97 -9.14
N PRO A 42 13.02 -23.85 -9.48
CA PRO A 42 12.40 -23.88 -10.80
C PRO A 42 11.54 -22.63 -11.01
N GLN A 43 11.96 -21.80 -11.96
CA GLN A 43 11.27 -20.59 -12.40
C GLN A 43 9.93 -20.97 -13.03
N GLY A 44 8.85 -20.85 -12.26
CA GLY A 44 7.48 -20.94 -12.74
C GLY A 44 7.19 -19.92 -13.86
N THR A 45 6.56 -20.39 -14.91
CA THR A 45 6.30 -19.72 -16.19
C THR A 45 5.33 -18.54 -16.07
N GLY A 46 5.83 -17.37 -15.65
CA GLY A 46 5.09 -16.09 -15.64
C GLY A 46 5.88 -14.89 -16.18
N LYS A 47 6.88 -15.13 -17.03
CA LYS A 47 8.03 -14.24 -17.30
C LYS A 47 7.76 -12.93 -18.05
N LEU A 48 6.62 -12.69 -18.69
CA LEU A 48 6.52 -11.62 -19.70
C LEU A 48 6.10 -10.23 -19.20
N ARG A 49 5.57 -10.08 -17.97
CA ARG A 49 5.10 -8.77 -17.47
C ARG A 49 5.98 -8.15 -16.37
N THR A 50 6.88 -8.96 -15.80
CA THR A 50 7.75 -8.60 -14.67
C THR A 50 8.99 -7.81 -15.05
N GLU A 51 9.38 -7.78 -16.33
CA GLU A 51 10.58 -7.05 -16.76
C GLU A 51 10.41 -5.52 -16.73
N HIS A 52 9.17 -5.01 -16.63
CA HIS A 52 8.88 -3.58 -16.71
C HIS A 52 8.53 -2.92 -15.38
N LEU A 53 8.32 -3.69 -14.30
CA LEU A 53 7.95 -3.11 -13.00
C LEU A 53 9.19 -2.99 -12.11
N PRO A 54 9.45 -1.81 -11.53
CA PRO A 54 10.59 -1.65 -10.63
C PRO A 54 10.42 -2.50 -9.38
N HIS A 55 11.50 -2.68 -8.60
CA HIS A 55 11.39 -3.27 -7.27
C HIS A 55 10.38 -2.52 -6.39
N LEU A 56 9.85 -3.19 -5.36
CA LEU A 56 8.76 -2.67 -4.54
C LEU A 56 9.02 -1.26 -3.99
N LEU A 57 10.21 -1.01 -3.43
CA LEU A 57 10.56 0.30 -2.87
C LEU A 57 10.49 1.44 -3.93
N PRO A 58 11.19 1.35 -5.08
CA PRO A 58 11.03 2.35 -6.14
C PRO A 58 9.61 2.41 -6.71
N PHE A 59 8.84 1.32 -6.69
CA PHE A 59 7.43 1.35 -7.07
C PHE A 59 6.57 2.15 -6.09
N VAL A 60 6.76 1.95 -4.78
CA VAL A 60 6.06 2.70 -3.72
C VAL A 60 6.36 4.19 -3.85
N ARG A 61 7.63 4.57 -4.07
CA ARG A 61 8.02 5.97 -4.35
C ARG A 61 7.27 6.53 -5.54
N LEU A 62 7.36 5.83 -6.67
CA LEU A 62 6.75 6.25 -7.94
C LEU A 62 5.24 6.52 -7.80
N ILE A 63 4.51 5.58 -7.19
CA ILE A 63 3.06 5.69 -7.04
C ILE A 63 2.69 6.80 -6.05
N THR A 64 3.40 6.87 -4.92
CA THR A 64 3.15 7.84 -3.86
C THR A 64 3.35 9.28 -4.36
N GLU A 65 4.39 9.53 -5.14
CA GLU A 65 4.67 10.83 -5.74
C GLU A 65 3.68 11.18 -6.85
N LYS A 66 3.46 10.27 -7.82
CA LYS A 66 2.60 10.55 -8.98
C LYS A 66 1.13 10.72 -8.63
N CYS A 67 0.63 9.98 -7.63
CA CYS A 67 -0.76 10.07 -7.20
C CYS A 67 -0.98 11.08 -6.06
N SER A 68 0.06 11.79 -5.61
CA SER A 68 -0.01 12.77 -4.50
C SER A 68 -0.70 12.19 -3.25
N ILE A 69 -0.31 10.98 -2.86
CA ILE A 69 -0.97 10.20 -1.81
C ILE A 69 -0.66 10.80 -0.43
N THR A 70 -1.63 10.90 0.47
CA THR A 70 -1.35 11.37 1.84
C THR A 70 -0.74 10.27 2.72
N PRO A 71 0.05 10.60 3.75
CA PRO A 71 0.55 9.61 4.71
C PRO A 71 -0.57 8.80 5.37
N LEU A 72 -1.70 9.43 5.68
CA LEU A 72 -2.86 8.78 6.28
C LEU A 72 -3.44 7.67 5.39
N VAL A 73 -3.60 7.94 4.08
CA VAL A 73 -4.04 6.93 3.10
C VAL A 73 -3.11 5.72 3.11
N ILE A 74 -1.79 5.95 3.14
CA ILE A 74 -0.79 4.86 3.13
C ILE A 74 -0.87 4.03 4.41
N VAL A 75 -1.02 4.67 5.58
CA VAL A 75 -1.16 3.96 6.86
C VAL A 75 -2.43 3.10 6.88
N ILE A 76 -3.57 3.65 6.41
CA ILE A 76 -4.82 2.89 6.28
C ILE A 76 -4.64 1.72 5.28
N ALA A 77 -3.96 1.95 4.16
CA ALA A 77 -3.65 0.90 3.20
C ALA A 77 -2.82 -0.23 3.83
N LEU A 78 -1.79 0.09 4.62
CA LEU A 78 -0.98 -0.91 5.33
C LEU A 78 -1.81 -1.71 6.35
N ILE A 79 -2.73 -1.06 7.06
CA ILE A 79 -3.68 -1.76 7.96
C ILE A 79 -4.54 -2.74 7.16
N TYR A 80 -5.04 -2.34 5.99
CA TYR A 80 -5.77 -3.24 5.10
C TYR A 80 -4.91 -4.40 4.59
N VAL A 81 -3.62 -4.17 4.29
CA VAL A 81 -2.70 -5.25 3.91
C VAL A 81 -2.50 -6.23 5.08
N LYS A 82 -2.39 -5.73 6.32
CA LYS A 82 -2.33 -6.56 7.53
C LYS A 82 -3.59 -7.42 7.69
N ARG A 83 -4.77 -6.84 7.48
CA ARG A 83 -6.06 -7.56 7.49
C ARG A 83 -6.12 -8.61 6.37
N PHE A 84 -5.74 -8.24 5.15
CA PHE A 84 -5.68 -9.15 4.00
C PHE A 84 -4.79 -10.36 4.30
N ARG A 85 -3.59 -10.14 4.82
CA ARG A 85 -2.66 -11.22 5.17
C ARG A 85 -3.20 -12.12 6.29
N ALA A 86 -3.97 -11.60 7.23
CA ALA A 86 -4.65 -12.41 8.24
C ALA A 86 -5.77 -13.32 7.67
N THR A 87 -6.27 -13.04 6.47
CA THR A 87 -7.24 -13.91 5.78
C THR A 87 -6.60 -15.06 5.02
N LEU A 88 -5.28 -15.01 4.81
CA LEU A 88 -4.54 -16.03 4.06
C LEU A 88 -3.98 -17.11 5.00
N PRO A 89 -3.81 -18.35 4.51
CA PRO A 89 -3.10 -19.38 5.26
C PRO A 89 -1.68 -18.93 5.60
N THR A 90 -1.17 -19.32 6.78
CA THR A 90 0.18 -18.96 7.25
C THR A 90 1.29 -19.39 6.29
N SER A 91 1.05 -20.43 5.48
CA SER A 91 2.00 -20.95 4.48
C SER A 91 1.97 -20.21 3.14
N TYR A 92 1.09 -19.22 2.97
CA TYR A 92 0.99 -18.48 1.71
C TYR A 92 2.24 -17.64 1.47
N LYS A 93 2.89 -17.87 0.33
CA LYS A 93 4.04 -17.06 -0.13
C LYS A 93 3.53 -16.05 -1.16
N THR A 94 3.76 -14.77 -0.87
CA THR A 94 3.40 -13.71 -1.81
C THR A 94 4.44 -13.66 -2.92
N GLU A 95 4.01 -13.88 -4.16
CA GLU A 95 4.86 -13.69 -5.33
C GLU A 95 5.17 -12.19 -5.55
N PRO A 96 6.34 -11.81 -6.08
CA PRO A 96 6.72 -10.41 -6.29
C PRO A 96 5.71 -9.61 -7.13
N ASN A 97 5.11 -10.23 -8.15
CA ASN A 97 4.06 -9.59 -8.96
C ASN A 97 2.77 -9.36 -8.17
N THR A 98 2.50 -10.19 -7.16
CA THR A 98 1.31 -10.10 -6.32
C THR A 98 1.46 -8.98 -5.29
N ALA A 99 2.67 -8.73 -4.77
CA ALA A 99 2.96 -7.62 -3.87
C ALA A 99 2.54 -6.26 -4.45
N HIS A 100 2.93 -5.98 -5.70
CA HIS A 100 2.56 -4.73 -6.38
C HIS A 100 1.05 -4.57 -6.54
N ARG A 101 0.34 -5.67 -6.87
CA ARG A 101 -1.12 -5.69 -7.02
C ARG A 101 -1.82 -5.44 -5.68
N ILE A 102 -1.32 -6.05 -4.62
CA ILE A 102 -1.81 -5.84 -3.25
C ILE A 102 -1.63 -4.37 -2.88
N PHE A 103 -0.45 -3.80 -3.11
CA PHE A 103 -0.16 -2.40 -2.80
C PHE A 103 -1.14 -1.44 -3.50
N ILE A 104 -1.24 -1.47 -4.83
CA ILE A 104 -2.15 -0.56 -5.56
C ILE A 104 -3.62 -0.75 -5.16
N SER A 105 -4.05 -1.98 -4.90
CA SER A 105 -5.44 -2.26 -4.52
C SER A 105 -5.73 -1.71 -3.12
N SER A 106 -4.76 -1.85 -2.20
CA SER A 106 -4.88 -1.32 -0.85
C SER A 106 -4.94 0.20 -0.83
N ILE A 107 -4.15 0.87 -1.68
CA ILE A 107 -4.14 2.33 -1.84
C ILE A 107 -5.46 2.84 -2.42
N LEU A 108 -5.98 2.22 -3.48
CA LEU A 108 -7.26 2.61 -4.09
C LEU A 108 -8.40 2.52 -3.08
N VAL A 109 -8.46 1.42 -2.32
CA VAL A 109 -9.50 1.22 -1.31
C VAL A 109 -9.33 2.18 -0.13
N ALA A 110 -8.10 2.43 0.32
CA ALA A 110 -7.82 3.37 1.40
C ALA A 110 -8.18 4.81 1.03
N SER A 111 -7.79 5.27 -0.16
CA SER A 111 -8.10 6.63 -0.62
C SER A 111 -9.60 6.84 -0.75
N LYS A 112 -10.34 5.89 -1.34
CA LYS A 112 -11.82 5.93 -1.40
C LYS A 112 -12.51 5.94 -0.04
N TYR A 113 -11.83 5.50 1.01
CA TYR A 113 -12.40 5.47 2.35
C TYR A 113 -12.17 6.79 3.11
N ILE A 114 -11.08 7.51 2.83
CA ILE A 114 -10.63 8.64 3.65
C ILE A 114 -10.66 9.99 2.93
N ASP A 115 -10.46 10.01 1.61
CA ASP A 115 -10.38 11.24 0.83
C ASP A 115 -11.74 11.56 0.19
N ASP A 116 -12.12 12.84 0.18
CA ASP A 116 -13.31 13.32 -0.54
C ASP A 116 -13.13 13.24 -2.08
N ASP A 117 -11.89 13.41 -2.55
CA ASP A 117 -11.48 13.23 -3.95
C ASP A 117 -10.46 12.08 -4.04
N PRO A 118 -10.93 10.83 -4.14
CA PRO A 118 -10.06 9.68 -4.03
C PRO A 118 -9.29 9.39 -5.31
N ILE A 119 -8.16 8.70 -5.16
CA ILE A 119 -7.34 8.23 -6.27
C ILE A 119 -8.16 7.34 -7.20
N THR A 120 -8.18 7.73 -8.47
CA THR A 120 -8.89 7.00 -9.51
C THR A 120 -8.06 5.83 -10.04
N ILE A 121 -8.75 4.81 -10.55
CA ILE A 121 -8.11 3.68 -11.24
C ILE A 121 -7.24 4.17 -12.41
N GLY A 122 -7.69 5.20 -13.14
CA GLY A 122 -6.94 5.78 -14.25
C GLY A 122 -5.62 6.41 -13.82
N GLN A 123 -5.62 7.15 -12.71
CA GLN A 123 -4.39 7.72 -12.14
C GLN A 123 -3.38 6.63 -11.76
N ILE A 124 -3.81 5.55 -11.11
CA ILE A 124 -2.92 4.44 -10.74
C ILE A 124 -2.36 3.73 -11.98
N VAL A 125 -3.21 3.45 -12.96
CA VAL A 125 -2.80 2.79 -14.21
C VAL A 125 -1.73 3.63 -14.92
N HIS A 126 -1.98 4.92 -15.08
CA HIS A 126 -1.02 5.82 -15.72
C HIS A 126 0.26 5.99 -14.89
N ALA A 127 0.14 6.10 -13.56
CA ALA A 127 1.30 6.22 -12.67
C ALA A 127 2.20 4.99 -12.74
N SER A 128 1.61 3.80 -12.86
CA SER A 128 2.29 2.52 -13.00
C SER A 128 2.90 2.27 -14.38
N GLY A 129 2.76 3.19 -15.33
CA GLY A 129 3.27 3.04 -16.70
C GLY A 129 2.41 2.11 -17.57
N ASP A 130 1.09 2.10 -17.34
CA ASP A 130 0.10 1.33 -18.12
C ASP A 130 0.34 -0.19 -18.12
N VAL A 131 0.99 -0.69 -17.06
CA VAL A 131 1.27 -2.12 -16.86
C VAL A 131 -0.01 -2.95 -16.71
N TRP A 132 -1.08 -2.34 -16.21
CA TRP A 132 -2.40 -2.95 -16.09
C TRP A 132 -3.46 -2.10 -16.77
N THR A 133 -4.45 -2.75 -17.38
CA THR A 133 -5.62 -2.07 -17.93
C THR A 133 -6.56 -1.58 -16.82
N LEU A 134 -7.38 -0.56 -17.11
CA LEU A 134 -8.44 -0.09 -16.20
C LEU A 134 -9.32 -1.24 -15.68
N LYS A 135 -9.67 -2.18 -16.57
CA LYS A 135 -10.51 -3.34 -16.23
C LYS A 135 -9.78 -4.32 -15.31
N GLU A 136 -8.49 -4.57 -15.54
CA GLU A 136 -7.69 -5.40 -14.64
C GLU A 136 -7.56 -4.76 -13.27
N THR A 137 -7.27 -3.46 -13.20
CA THR A 137 -7.14 -2.72 -11.95
C THR A 137 -8.45 -2.68 -11.15
N ALA A 138 -9.58 -2.46 -11.82
CA ALA A 138 -10.89 -2.58 -11.19
C ALA A 138 -11.15 -3.97 -10.59
N ARG A 139 -10.72 -5.05 -11.28
CA ARG A 139 -10.84 -6.42 -10.74
C ARG A 139 -9.92 -6.64 -9.54
N MET A 140 -8.70 -6.11 -9.57
CA MET A 140 -7.75 -6.23 -8.45
C MET A 140 -8.30 -5.54 -7.20
N GLU A 141 -8.81 -4.32 -7.36
CA GLU A 141 -9.46 -3.57 -6.29
C GLU A 141 -10.67 -4.34 -5.72
N LEU A 142 -11.57 -4.82 -6.57
CA LEU A 142 -12.74 -5.58 -6.15
C LEU A 142 -12.36 -6.89 -5.45
N ALA A 143 -11.36 -7.60 -5.96
CA ALA A 143 -10.85 -8.81 -5.32
C ALA A 143 -10.29 -8.51 -3.93
N PHE A 144 -9.52 -7.43 -3.77
CA PHE A 144 -8.99 -7.01 -2.49
C PHE A 144 -10.09 -6.70 -1.47
N MET A 145 -11.13 -5.94 -1.86
CA MET A 145 -12.29 -5.69 -0.99
C MET A 145 -13.02 -6.98 -0.58
N LYS A 146 -13.13 -7.96 -1.49
CA LYS A 146 -13.69 -9.28 -1.20
C LYS A 146 -12.89 -10.04 -0.14
N PHE A 147 -11.55 -10.00 -0.23
CA PHE A 147 -10.68 -10.59 0.80
C PHE A 147 -10.89 -9.93 2.16
N LEU A 148 -11.02 -8.60 2.18
CA LEU A 148 -11.36 -7.87 3.42
C LEU A 148 -12.79 -8.13 3.91
N ARG A 149 -13.61 -8.82 3.12
CA ARG A 149 -15.05 -9.02 3.39
C ARG A 149 -15.75 -7.69 3.68
N TRP A 150 -15.35 -6.62 2.98
CA TRP A 150 -15.83 -5.25 3.19
C TRP A 150 -15.64 -4.72 4.63
N ASN A 151 -14.76 -5.33 5.43
CA ASN A 151 -14.35 -4.76 6.71
C ASN A 151 -13.36 -3.61 6.48
N LEU A 152 -13.91 -2.46 6.08
CA LEU A 152 -13.16 -1.23 5.78
C LEU A 152 -13.20 -0.24 6.94
N PHE A 153 -14.03 -0.47 7.95
CA PHE A 153 -14.10 0.44 9.08
C PHE A 153 -12.76 0.50 9.83
N ILE A 154 -12.23 1.71 9.99
CA ILE A 154 -11.00 2.01 10.72
C ILE A 154 -11.33 2.95 11.88
N LYS A 155 -10.90 2.57 13.08
CA LYS A 155 -10.94 3.45 14.26
C LYS A 155 -9.64 4.23 14.33
N GLN A 156 -9.70 5.47 14.82
CA GLN A 156 -8.49 6.27 15.07
C GLN A 156 -7.48 5.53 15.97
N GLN A 157 -7.96 4.80 16.99
CA GLN A 157 -7.12 3.98 17.85
C GLN A 157 -6.35 2.90 17.09
N GLU A 158 -6.91 2.33 16.02
CA GLU A 158 -6.23 1.33 15.20
C GLU A 158 -5.06 1.94 14.43
N ILE A 159 -5.24 3.17 13.94
CA ILE A 159 -4.18 3.96 13.28
C ILE A 159 -3.06 4.24 14.29
N ILE A 160 -3.40 4.76 15.48
CA ILE A 160 -2.44 5.05 16.54
C ILE A 160 -1.68 3.79 16.96
N ASN A 161 -2.38 2.67 17.16
CA ASN A 161 -1.77 1.40 17.53
C ASN A 161 -0.80 0.90 16.44
N PHE A 162 -1.19 1.02 15.17
CA PHE A 162 -0.35 0.61 14.05
C PHE A 162 0.93 1.44 13.95
N LEU A 163 0.82 2.77 14.11
CA LEU A 163 1.97 3.69 14.10
C LEU A 163 2.91 3.41 15.27
N ASN A 164 2.37 3.20 16.47
CA ASN A 164 3.16 2.84 17.65
C ASN A 164 3.88 1.49 17.49
N GLU A 165 3.20 0.48 16.95
CA GLU A 165 3.78 -0.86 16.67
C GLU A 165 5.01 -0.75 15.77
N HIS A 166 4.98 0.15 14.79
CA HIS A 166 6.06 0.36 13.84
C HIS A 166 6.97 1.56 14.19
N ARG A 167 6.83 2.12 15.40
CA ARG A 167 7.64 3.23 15.95
C ARG A 167 7.66 4.48 15.06
N PHE A 168 6.53 4.79 14.41
CA PHE A 168 6.38 5.98 13.58
C PHE A 168 5.63 7.09 14.32
N ALA A 169 6.00 8.35 14.08
CA ALA A 169 5.43 9.50 14.77
C ALA A 169 3.95 9.72 14.39
N VAL A 170 3.06 9.69 15.40
CA VAL A 170 1.61 9.85 15.21
C VAL A 170 1.27 11.25 14.69
N ASP A 171 1.92 12.28 15.24
CA ASP A 171 1.65 13.69 14.92
C ASP A 171 1.92 14.04 13.45
N LEU A 172 2.74 13.22 12.76
CA LEU A 172 3.05 13.40 11.33
C LEU A 172 1.94 12.83 10.42
N VAL A 173 1.03 12.02 10.96
CA VAL A 173 -0.05 11.37 10.19
C VAL A 173 -1.41 11.90 10.62
N LEU A 174 -1.59 12.13 11.91
CA LEU A 174 -2.78 12.69 12.52
C LEU A 174 -2.38 13.98 13.25
N PRO A 175 -2.38 15.14 12.56
CA PRO A 175 -2.14 16.41 13.23
C PRO A 175 -3.21 16.63 14.31
N ALA A 176 -2.79 17.11 15.48
CA ALA A 176 -3.63 17.25 16.66
C ALA A 176 -4.77 18.30 16.51
N ASP A 177 -4.80 19.06 15.41
CA ASP A 177 -5.68 20.21 15.26
C ASP A 177 -6.87 19.93 14.34
N GLY A 178 -8.04 19.82 14.96
CA GLY A 178 -9.33 19.61 14.31
C GLY A 178 -10.53 19.85 15.22
N TYR A 179 -10.43 20.84 16.13
CA TYR A 179 -11.55 21.59 16.71
C TYR A 179 -11.18 23.08 16.76
#